data_AF-A0A6B0X768-F1
#
_entry.id   AF-A0A6B0X768-F1
#
_cell.length_a   1.000
_cell.length_b   1.000
_cell.length_c   1.000
_cell.angle_alpha   90.00
_cell.angle_beta   90.00
_cell.angle_gamma   90.00
#
_symmetry.space_group_name_H-M   'P 1'
#
loop_
_entity.id
_entity.type
_entity.pdbx_description
1 polymer ?
#
loop_
_entity_poly.entity_id
_entity_poly.type
_entity_poly.pdbx_seq_one_letter_code
_entity_poly.pdbx_strand_id
1 'polypeptide(L)'
;MQVEGTLNKRDDIDGGWSVELAFPWEGLKRLADAQSLLPAAGDVWRVGLVRRQIVDQRASRRQVLWTWQPLVESNMHVPETHLEVEFSRVPPGASSANSA
;
A
#
# COMPACT_ATOMS: atom_id res chain seq x y z
N MET A 1 -6.27 -13.80 3.59
CA MET A 1 -5.72 -13.24 4.84
C MET A 1 -5.28 -14.39 5.71
N GLN A 2 -4.09 -14.30 6.29
CA GLN A 2 -3.53 -15.29 7.19
C GLN A 2 -2.96 -14.59 8.41
N VAL A 3 -3.28 -15.09 9.61
CA VAL A 3 -2.85 -14.51 10.88
C VAL A 3 -2.08 -15.58 11.64
N GLU A 4 -0.89 -15.22 12.13
CA GLU A 4 -0.06 -16.05 12.99
C GLU A 4 -0.16 -15.53 14.42
N GLY A 5 -1.24 -15.91 15.11
CA GLY A 5 -1.57 -15.38 16.43
C GLY A 5 -3.06 -15.18 16.64
N THR A 6 -3.46 -14.09 17.29
CA THR A 6 -4.86 -13.85 17.64
C THR A 6 -5.43 -12.57 17.01
N LEU A 7 -6.55 -12.71 16.31
CA LEU A 7 -7.17 -11.59 15.64
C LEU A 7 -7.74 -10.56 16.64
N ASN A 8 -7.39 -9.29 16.46
CA ASN A 8 -7.90 -8.15 17.23
C ASN A 8 -7.63 -8.22 18.75
N LYS A 9 -6.61 -8.96 19.16
CA LYS A 9 -6.14 -9.00 20.54
C LYS A 9 -4.87 -8.17 20.67
N ARG A 10 -4.83 -7.29 21.67
CA ARG A 10 -3.81 -6.23 21.79
C ARG A 10 -2.91 -6.39 23.01
N ASP A 11 -3.25 -7.32 23.89
CA ASP A 11 -2.55 -7.63 25.13
C ASP A 11 -1.56 -8.80 24.98
N ASP A 12 -1.40 -9.36 23.78
CA ASP A 12 -0.39 -10.35 23.44
C ASP A 12 0.48 -9.95 22.23
N ILE A 13 1.44 -10.82 21.91
CA ILE A 13 2.43 -10.64 20.84
C ILE A 13 2.24 -11.77 19.83
N ASP A 14 1.86 -11.39 18.60
CA ASP A 14 1.69 -12.29 17.47
C ASP A 14 2.94 -12.38 16.60
N GLY A 15 3.05 -13.46 15.81
CA GLY A 15 4.10 -13.65 14.81
C GLY A 15 3.93 -12.77 13.57
N GLY A 16 2.69 -12.37 13.27
CA GLY A 16 2.38 -11.45 12.17
C GLY A 16 1.10 -11.80 11.44
N TRP A 17 0.88 -11.13 10.30
CA TRP A 17 -0.23 -11.43 9.40
C TRP A 17 0.14 -11.06 7.96
N SER A 18 -0.49 -11.75 7.02
CA SER A 18 -0.44 -11.44 5.59
C SER A 18 -1.86 -11.19 5.06
N VAL A 19 -1.96 -10.26 4.12
CA VAL A 19 -3.20 -9.96 3.40
C VAL A 19 -2.92 -9.89 1.92
N GLU A 20 -3.91 -10.29 1.14
CA GLU A 20 -3.98 -10.05 -0.28
C GLU A 20 -5.23 -9.21 -0.52
N LEU A 21 -5.09 -8.15 -1.30
CA LEU A 21 -6.15 -7.19 -1.57
C LEU A 21 -6.38 -7.11 -3.07
N ALA A 22 -7.64 -7.25 -3.48
CA ALA A 22 -8.09 -6.99 -4.84
C ALA A 22 -9.11 -5.86 -4.79
N PHE A 23 -8.83 -4.78 -5.52
CA PHE A 23 -9.72 -3.63 -5.61
C PHE A 23 -10.53 -3.70 -6.91
N PRO A 24 -11.87 -3.76 -6.85
CA PRO A 24 -12.68 -3.64 -8.05
C PRO A 24 -12.48 -2.26 -8.68
N TRP A 25 -12.21 -2.21 -9.97
CA TRP A 25 -12.00 -0.95 -10.70
C TRP A 25 -13.17 0.00 -10.53
N GLU A 26 -14.40 -0.52 -10.60
CA GLU A 26 -15.65 0.23 -10.34
C GLU A 26 -15.64 1.04 -9.03
N GLY A 27 -14.99 0.53 -7.97
CA GLY A 27 -14.86 1.24 -6.70
C GLY A 27 -13.90 2.44 -6.74
N LEU A 28 -13.03 2.50 -7.76
CA LEU A 28 -12.01 3.53 -7.94
C LEU A 28 -12.44 4.63 -8.93
N LYS A 29 -13.69 4.60 -9.44
CA LYS A 29 -14.24 5.59 -10.39
C LYS A 29 -14.03 7.05 -9.98
N ARG A 30 -14.04 7.34 -8.68
CA ARG A 30 -13.86 8.70 -8.15
C ARG A 30 -12.40 9.14 -8.04
N LEU A 31 -11.47 8.19 -8.16
CA LEU A 31 -10.02 8.40 -8.03
C LEU A 31 -9.33 8.38 -9.39
N ALA A 32 -9.88 7.63 -10.35
CA ALA A 32 -9.47 7.73 -11.74
C ALA A 32 -9.94 9.09 -12.27
N ASP A 33 -9.00 9.96 -12.64
CA ASP A 33 -9.31 11.10 -13.50
C ASP A 33 -10.09 10.57 -14.71
N ALA A 34 -11.05 11.36 -15.20
CA ALA A 34 -12.15 10.97 -16.09
C ALA A 34 -11.77 10.22 -17.41
N GLN A 35 -10.50 9.91 -17.65
CA GLN A 35 -9.98 9.32 -18.88
C GLN A 35 -9.91 7.79 -18.90
N SER A 36 -9.77 7.07 -17.78
CA SER A 36 -9.96 5.61 -17.80
C SER A 36 -10.08 4.98 -16.42
N LEU A 37 -11.14 4.20 -16.22
CA LEU A 37 -11.35 3.38 -15.02
C LEU A 37 -10.36 2.20 -14.91
N LEU A 38 -9.87 1.75 -16.06
CA LEU A 38 -8.90 0.68 -16.20
C LEU A 38 -7.58 1.31 -16.63
N PRO A 39 -6.51 1.26 -15.81
CA PRO A 39 -5.24 1.82 -16.20
C PRO A 39 -4.71 1.11 -17.46
N ALA A 40 -4.31 1.90 -18.45
CA ALA A 40 -3.59 1.43 -19.62
C ALA A 40 -2.13 1.11 -19.25
N ALA A 41 -1.45 0.36 -20.12
CA ALA A 41 -0.02 0.17 -19.97
C ALA A 41 0.72 1.52 -20.12
N GLY A 42 1.63 1.82 -19.21
CA GLY A 42 2.33 3.10 -19.12
C GLY A 42 1.62 4.15 -18.26
N ASP A 43 0.37 3.91 -17.82
CA ASP A 43 -0.27 4.80 -16.85
C ASP A 43 0.49 4.75 -15.53
N VAL A 44 0.65 5.91 -14.89
CA VAL A 44 1.32 6.05 -13.60
C VAL A 44 0.32 6.54 -12.57
N TRP A 45 0.14 5.76 -11.50
CA TRP A 45 -0.69 6.16 -10.37
C TRP A 45 0.16 6.47 -9.15
N ARG A 46 -0.32 7.40 -8.33
CA ARG A 46 0.27 7.68 -7.02
C ARG A 46 -0.41 6.82 -5.96
N VAL A 47 0.35 5.93 -5.32
CA VAL A 47 -0.16 4.96 -4.34
C VAL A 47 0.57 5.10 -3.02
N GLY A 48 -0.20 5.29 -1.94
CA GLY A 48 0.30 5.25 -0.57
C GLY A 48 0.24 3.85 0.01
N LEU A 49 1.37 3.38 0.55
CA LEU A 49 1.45 2.12 1.29
C LEU A 49 1.94 2.40 2.70
N VAL A 50 1.03 2.25 3.66
CA VAL A 50 1.28 2.55 5.08
C VAL A 50 0.80 1.41 5.96
N ARG A 51 1.68 0.95 6.84
CA ARG A 51 1.32 0.11 7.98
C ARG A 51 1.26 0.97 9.23
N ARG A 52 0.11 1.02 9.88
CA ARG A 52 -0.08 1.69 11.17
C ARG A 52 -0.33 0.65 12.25
N GLN A 53 0.39 0.74 13.37
CA GLN A 53 0.19 -0.12 14.53
C GLN A 53 0.13 0.70 15.81
N ILE A 54 -0.81 0.35 16.69
CA ILE A 54 -0.77 0.77 18.08
C ILE A 54 -0.01 -0.31 18.84
N VAL A 55 1.11 0.07 19.44
CA VAL A 55 1.90 -0.81 20.31
C VAL A 55 1.58 -0.42 21.75
N ASP A 56 1.00 -1.36 22.49
CA ASP A 56 0.57 -1.18 23.87
C ASP A 56 1.30 -2.16 24.78
N GLN A 57 2.49 -1.77 25.24
CA GLN A 57 3.33 -2.63 26.05
C GLN A 57 4.06 -1.84 27.13
N ARG A 58 4.35 -2.50 28.25
CA ARG A 58 5.12 -1.94 29.38
C ARG A 58 4.54 -0.63 29.91
N ALA A 59 3.22 -0.57 30.06
CA ALA A 59 2.48 0.65 30.44
C ALA A 59 2.70 1.86 29.51
N SER A 60 3.13 1.62 28.26
CA SER A 60 3.31 2.65 27.24
C SER A 60 2.44 2.35 26.03
N ARG A 61 1.76 3.37 25.52
CA ARG A 61 0.96 3.30 24.30
C ARG A 61 1.56 4.22 23.27
N ARG A 62 2.06 3.65 22.17
CA ARG A 62 2.64 4.40 21.07
C ARG A 62 2.05 4.00 19.74
N GLN A 63 1.96 4.96 18.83
CA GLN A 63 1.59 4.71 17.45
C GLN A 63 2.87 4.62 16.62
N VAL A 64 2.99 3.57 15.83
CA VAL A 64 4.10 3.38 14.89
C VAL A 64 3.54 3.33 13.49
N LEU A 65 4.22 4.03 12.58
CA LEU A 65 3.92 4.01 11.16
C LEU A 65 5.15 3.50 10.43
N TRP A 66 4.94 2.58 9.50
CA TRP A 66 5.91 2.23 8.48
C TRP A 66 5.32 2.64 7.15
N THR A 67 6.04 3.48 6.43
CA THR A 67 5.65 3.99 5.13
C THR A 67 6.75 3.65 4.14
N TRP A 68 6.36 3.44 2.88
CA TRP A 68 7.36 3.43 1.81
C TRP A 68 7.70 4.87 1.41
N GLN A 69 6.68 5.73 1.32
CA GLN A 69 6.88 7.15 1.03
C GLN A 69 7.47 7.90 2.24
N PRO A 70 8.22 9.00 2.01
CA PRO A 70 8.61 9.92 3.06
C PRO A 70 7.39 10.55 3.75
N LEU A 71 7.44 10.68 5.08
CA LEU A 71 6.46 11.47 5.83
C LEU A 71 6.85 12.95 5.77
N VAL A 72 5.90 13.80 5.42
CA VAL A 72 6.07 15.26 5.46
C VAL A 72 5.37 15.76 6.72
N GLU A 73 6.10 16.36 7.64
CA GLU A 73 5.55 16.91 8.90
C GLU A 73 4.71 15.90 9.71
N SER A 74 5.07 14.61 9.66
CA SER A 74 4.29 13.51 10.27
C SER A 74 2.89 13.30 9.67
N ASN A 75 2.60 13.88 8.51
CA ASN A 75 1.38 13.67 7.73
C ASN A 75 1.65 12.67 6.61
N MET A 76 0.79 11.64 6.52
CA MET A 76 0.85 10.63 5.44
C MET A 76 -0.12 10.93 4.30
N HIS A 77 -1.04 11.88 4.47
CA HIS A 77 -2.07 12.24 3.50
C HIS A 77 -1.58 13.38 2.60
N VAL A 78 -0.41 13.18 1.99
CA VAL A 78 0.19 14.14 1.06
C VAL A 78 0.32 13.43 -0.29
N PRO A 79 -0.70 13.52 -1.16
CA PRO A 79 -0.76 12.82 -2.44
C PRO A 79 0.51 12.87 -3.28
N GLU A 80 1.22 13.99 -3.23
CA GLU A 80 2.40 14.33 -4.01
C GLU A 80 3.63 13.52 -3.61
N THR A 81 3.67 12.94 -2.40
CA THR A 81 4.80 12.14 -1.93
C THR A 81 4.61 10.65 -2.07
N HIS A 82 3.41 10.20 -2.45
CA HIS A 82 3.15 8.78 -2.68
C HIS A 82 4.02 8.20 -3.78
N LEU A 83 4.17 6.88 -3.74
CA LEU A 83 4.94 6.15 -4.74
C LEU A 83 4.29 6.27 -6.10
N GLU A 84 5.10 6.41 -7.13
CA GLU A 84 4.66 6.28 -8.51
C GLU A 84 4.67 4.80 -8.90
N VAL A 85 3.51 4.29 -9.30
CA VAL A 85 3.28 2.91 -9.73
C VAL A 85 2.89 2.95 -11.21
N GLU A 86 3.79 2.45 -12.05
CA GLU A 86 3.54 2.29 -13.48
C GLU A 86 2.85 0.95 -13.76
N PHE A 87 1.74 0.98 -14.50
CA PHE A 87 1.03 -0.22 -14.92
C PHE A 87 1.67 -0.81 -16.17
N SER A 88 1.95 -2.11 -16.16
CA SER A 88 2.55 -2.81 -17.28
C SER A 88 1.75 -4.04 -17.68
N ARG A 89 1.77 -4.35 -18.99
CA ARG A 89 1.31 -5.65 -19.52
C ARG A 89 2.40 -6.72 -19.47
N VAL A 90 3.64 -6.33 -19.23
CA VAL A 90 4.76 -7.25 -19.08
C VAL A 90 4.67 -7.85 -17.67
N PRO A 91 4.51 -9.17 -17.53
CA PRO A 91 4.51 -9.80 -16.23
C PRO A 91 5.84 -9.55 -15.51
N PRO A 92 5.83 -9.37 -14.17
CA PRO A 92 7.06 -9.24 -13.40
C PRO A 92 8.04 -10.39 -13.69
N GLY A 93 9.30 -10.06 -14.01
CA GLY A 93 10.35 -11.04 -14.29
C GLY A 93 10.51 -11.45 -15.76
N ALA A 94 9.64 -11.01 -16.67
CA ALA A 94 9.86 -11.15 -18.10
C ALA A 94 10.79 -10.02 -18.59
N SER A 95 11.96 -10.37 -19.14
CA SER A 95 12.94 -9.39 -19.63
C SER A 95 12.36 -8.58 -20.80
N SER A 96 12.37 -7.25 -20.71
CA SER A 96 12.22 -6.39 -21.88
C SER A 96 13.51 -6.47 -22.68
N ALA A 97 13.47 -7.13 -23.84
CA ALA A 97 14.59 -7.11 -24.77
C ALA A 97 14.96 -5.64 -25.08
N ASN A 98 16.18 -5.23 -24.72
CA ASN A 98 16.74 -3.94 -25.09
C ASN A 98 16.71 -3.81 -26.62
N SER A 99 15.97 -2.84 -27.13
CA SER A 99 16.12 -2.36 -28.50
C SER A 99 17.30 -1.38 -28.53
N ALA A 100 18.27 -1.69 -29.39
CA ALA A 100 19.46 -0.90 -29.69
C ALA A 100 19.14 0.42 -30.38
#